data_AF-A0A520WXV2-F1
#
_entry.id   AF-A0A520WXV2-F1
#
_cell.length_a   1.000
_cell.length_b   1.000
_cell.length_c   1.000
_cell.angle_alpha   90.00
_cell.angle_beta   90.00
_cell.angle_gamma   90.00
#
_symmetry.space_group_name_H-M   'P 1'
#
loop_
_entity.id
_entity.type
_entity.pdbx_description
1 polymer ?
#
loop_
_entity_poly.entity_id
_entity_poly.type
_entity_poly.pdbx_seq_one_letter_code
_entity_poly.pdbx_strand_id
1 'polypeptide(L)'
;MTKFALFAGAIALAMPMAVTPAQADNHAEAEPKMLEQDWYRVNLVRFKEGKQGRASEIIAMYEKASDAAGQEGPVSVHMNSGPWHLMVFFKMEHGIGEMGWASNPDEAAWDKAFAEIAGGEDQAKKLHDEFSSLIAVRERHIGHIHDDGNEGS
;
A
#
# COMPACT_ATOMS: atom_id res chain seq x y z
N MET A 1 89.65 17.14 -19.75
CA MET A 1 90.43 16.72 -18.57
C MET A 1 89.49 16.02 -17.60
N THR A 2 89.83 14.78 -17.23
CA THR A 2 89.62 14.14 -15.90
C THR A 2 88.18 13.99 -15.39
N LYS A 3 87.53 12.83 -15.57
CA LYS A 3 87.38 11.66 -14.66
C LYS A 3 86.38 11.81 -13.48
N PHE A 4 85.46 10.84 -13.44
CA PHE A 4 84.66 10.28 -12.34
C PHE A 4 85.06 10.58 -10.88
N ALA A 5 84.04 10.79 -10.03
CA ALA A 5 83.93 10.28 -8.66
C ALA A 5 82.42 10.29 -8.26
N LEU A 6 81.72 9.15 -8.11
CA LEU A 6 81.63 8.22 -6.97
C LEU A 6 80.99 8.78 -5.68
N PHE A 7 79.71 8.41 -5.51
CA PHE A 7 78.90 8.10 -4.32
C PHE A 7 79.36 8.52 -2.90
N ALA A 8 78.44 9.21 -2.21
CA ALA A 8 77.99 8.99 -0.83
C ALA A 8 76.64 9.72 -0.71
N GLY A 9 75.50 9.16 -0.31
CA GLY A 9 75.26 8.25 0.80
C GLY A 9 74.39 8.99 1.82
N ALA A 10 73.08 9.03 1.63
CA ALA A 10 72.10 9.41 2.66
C ALA A 10 70.76 8.74 2.37
N ILE A 11 70.53 7.60 3.02
CA ILE A 11 69.23 6.93 3.09
C ILE A 11 68.39 7.75 4.08
N ALA A 12 67.50 8.60 3.56
CA ALA A 12 66.41 9.16 4.35
C ALA A 12 65.25 8.16 4.30
N LEU A 13 64.93 7.60 5.46
CA LEU A 13 63.85 6.64 5.71
C LEU A 13 62.50 7.29 5.38
N ALA A 14 61.99 7.10 4.17
CA ALA A 14 60.60 7.39 3.85
C ALA A 14 59.74 6.32 4.53
N MET A 15 59.13 6.64 5.66
CA MET A 15 58.04 5.84 6.20
C MET A 15 56.89 5.86 5.18
N PRO A 16 56.51 4.73 4.56
CA PRO A 16 55.25 4.70 3.83
C PRO A 16 54.15 4.90 4.86
N MET A 17 53.38 5.98 4.73
CA MET A 17 52.08 6.05 5.36
C MET A 17 51.30 4.86 4.81
N ALA A 18 51.19 3.80 5.61
CA ALA A 18 50.29 2.71 5.33
C ALA A 18 48.89 3.32 5.32
N VAL A 19 48.38 3.58 4.12
CA VAL A 19 46.95 3.73 3.90
C VAL A 19 46.38 2.37 4.28
N THR A 20 45.98 2.21 5.54
CA THR A 20 45.08 1.13 5.93
C THR A 20 43.87 1.30 5.02
N PRO A 21 43.54 0.34 4.14
CA PRO A 21 42.27 0.40 3.45
C PRO A 21 41.22 0.53 4.56
N ALA A 22 40.42 1.59 4.49
CA ALA A 22 39.19 1.66 5.26
C ALA A 22 38.53 0.28 5.05
N GLN A 23 38.32 -0.46 6.14
CA GLN A 23 37.57 -1.69 6.09
C GLN A 23 36.25 -1.31 5.43
N ALA A 24 36.07 -1.73 4.17
CA ALA A 24 34.77 -1.72 3.55
C ALA A 24 33.94 -2.61 4.47
N ASP A 25 33.06 -1.99 5.25
CA ASP A 25 32.07 -2.74 5.99
C ASP A 25 31.32 -3.55 4.93
N ASN A 26 31.53 -4.87 4.92
CA ASN A 26 30.76 -5.83 4.15
C ASN A 26 29.36 -5.95 4.77
N HIS A 27 28.65 -4.82 4.90
CA HIS A 27 27.21 -4.86 4.73
C HIS A 27 27.03 -5.24 3.27
N ALA A 28 26.81 -6.52 3.00
CA ALA A 28 26.13 -6.90 1.77
C ALA A 28 24.89 -6.00 1.73
N GLU A 29 24.86 -5.03 0.81
CA GLU A 29 23.70 -4.21 0.57
C GLU A 29 22.58 -5.20 0.24
N ALA A 30 21.74 -5.49 1.22
CA ALA A 30 20.59 -6.34 1.00
C ALA A 30 19.82 -5.68 -0.15
N GLU A 31 19.59 -6.42 -1.24
CA GLU A 31 18.83 -5.88 -2.36
C GLU A 31 17.52 -5.31 -1.80
N PRO A 32 17.12 -4.08 -2.20
CA PRO A 32 15.87 -3.50 -1.73
C PRO A 32 14.72 -4.46 -2.01
N LYS A 33 14.09 -4.96 -0.94
CA LYS A 33 12.90 -5.81 -1.02
C LYS A 33 11.70 -5.04 -0.47
N MET A 34 10.56 -5.20 -1.13
CA MET A 34 9.30 -4.72 -0.59
C MET A 34 8.92 -5.56 0.63
N LEU A 35 8.30 -4.91 1.61
CA LEU A 35 7.72 -5.61 2.76
C LEU A 35 6.57 -6.50 2.27
N GLU A 36 6.70 -7.81 2.52
CA GLU A 36 5.65 -8.80 2.26
C GLU A 36 4.67 -8.80 3.43
N GLN A 37 3.55 -8.07 3.27
CA GLN A 37 2.49 -7.95 4.26
C GLN A 37 1.13 -7.91 3.55
N ASP A 38 0.09 -8.35 4.25
CA ASP A 38 -1.28 -8.15 3.79
C ASP A 38 -1.72 -6.72 4.09
N TRP A 39 -1.75 -5.90 3.03
CA TRP A 39 -2.13 -4.49 3.11
C TRP A 39 -3.63 -4.31 2.91
N TYR A 40 -4.19 -3.35 3.63
CA TYR A 40 -5.61 -3.02 3.60
C TYR A 40 -5.84 -1.52 3.50
N ARG A 41 -6.80 -1.13 2.67
CA ARG A 41 -7.44 0.19 2.74
C ARG A 41 -8.60 0.11 3.72
N VAL A 42 -8.57 0.94 4.76
CA VAL A 42 -9.56 0.95 5.83
C VAL A 42 -10.40 2.21 5.72
N ASN A 43 -11.70 2.03 5.47
CA ASN A 43 -12.67 3.11 5.40
C ASN A 43 -13.55 3.11 6.64
N LEU A 44 -13.53 4.21 7.40
CA LEU A 44 -14.44 4.41 8.53
C LEU A 44 -15.51 5.40 8.08
N VAL A 45 -16.77 5.02 8.22
CA VAL A 45 -17.89 5.76 7.64
C VAL A 45 -18.91 6.07 8.73
N ARG A 46 -19.26 7.36 8.81
CA ARG A 46 -20.43 7.86 9.53
C ARG A 46 -21.41 8.43 8.52
N PHE A 47 -22.56 7.79 8.41
CA PHE A 47 -23.70 8.28 7.62
C PHE A 47 -24.41 9.46 8.29
N LYS A 48 -25.08 10.28 7.48
CA LYS A 48 -26.05 11.29 7.94
C LYS A 48 -27.20 10.61 8.69
N GLU A 49 -27.85 11.34 9.59
CA GLU A 49 -28.97 10.82 10.38
C GLU A 49 -30.09 10.27 9.49
N GLY A 50 -30.58 9.07 9.83
CA GLY A 50 -31.62 8.37 9.07
C GLY A 50 -31.19 7.85 7.69
N LYS A 51 -29.92 7.97 7.28
CA LYS A 51 -29.44 7.55 5.95
C LYS A 51 -28.78 6.17 5.90
N GLN A 52 -28.60 5.51 7.04
CA GLN A 52 -27.99 4.17 7.11
C GLN A 52 -28.74 3.14 6.25
N GLY A 53 -30.07 3.09 6.33
CA GLY A 53 -30.87 2.10 5.57
C GLY A 53 -30.65 2.21 4.06
N ARG A 54 -30.73 3.42 3.51
CA ARG A 54 -30.47 3.65 2.08
C ARG A 54 -29.01 3.36 1.71
N ALA A 55 -28.05 3.68 2.58
CA ALA A 55 -26.65 3.34 2.34
C ALA A 55 -26.45 1.82 2.29
N SER A 56 -27.10 1.05 3.18
CA SER A 56 -27.04 -0.41 3.19
C SER A 56 -27.60 -1.04 1.92
N GLU A 57 -28.68 -0.49 1.36
CA GLU A 57 -29.23 -0.96 0.07
C GLU A 57 -28.23 -0.83 -1.07
N ILE A 58 -27.53 0.31 -1.16
CA ILE A 58 -26.51 0.54 -2.19
C ILE A 58 -25.29 -0.35 -1.93
N ILE A 59 -24.86 -0.51 -0.67
CA ILE A 59 -23.74 -1.40 -0.32
C ILE A 59 -24.04 -2.84 -0.73
N ALA A 60 -25.25 -3.33 -0.53
CA ALA A 60 -25.65 -4.66 -0.99
C ALA A 60 -25.59 -4.81 -2.53
N MET A 61 -25.69 -3.71 -3.29
CA MET A 61 -25.44 -3.74 -4.73
C MET A 61 -23.94 -3.76 -5.05
N TYR A 62 -23.12 -3.06 -4.28
CA TYR A 62 -21.65 -3.12 -4.40
C TYR A 62 -21.11 -4.52 -4.12
N GLU A 63 -21.61 -5.19 -3.08
CA GLU A 63 -21.22 -6.56 -2.75
C GLU A 63 -21.53 -7.53 -3.90
N LYS A 64 -22.74 -7.43 -4.49
CA LYS A 64 -23.11 -8.22 -5.67
C LYS A 64 -22.22 -7.97 -6.88
N ALA A 65 -21.76 -6.72 -7.07
CA ALA A 65 -20.84 -6.39 -8.15
C ALA A 65 -19.47 -7.04 -7.94
N SER A 66 -18.96 -7.06 -6.71
CA SER A 66 -17.72 -7.78 -6.36
C SER A 66 -17.85 -9.27 -6.64
N ASP A 67 -18.94 -9.90 -6.19
CA ASP A 67 -19.22 -11.32 -6.46
C ASP A 67 -19.27 -11.62 -7.97
N ALA A 68 -19.98 -10.79 -8.74
CA ALA A 68 -20.10 -10.95 -10.20
C ALA A 68 -18.78 -10.72 -10.95
N ALA A 69 -17.92 -9.84 -10.42
CA ALA A 69 -16.58 -9.59 -10.96
C ALA A 69 -15.55 -10.64 -10.52
N GLY A 70 -15.93 -11.60 -9.65
CA GLY A 70 -15.02 -12.61 -9.10
C GLY A 70 -13.96 -12.02 -8.17
N GLN A 71 -14.26 -10.89 -7.54
CA GLN A 71 -13.37 -10.20 -6.62
C GLN A 71 -13.73 -10.53 -5.17
N GLU A 72 -12.73 -10.67 -4.31
CA GLU A 72 -12.98 -10.78 -2.88
C GLU A 72 -13.63 -9.49 -2.37
N GLY A 73 -14.82 -9.63 -1.78
CA GLY A 73 -15.51 -8.50 -1.16
C GLY A 73 -14.75 -8.00 0.07
N PRO A 74 -14.92 -6.72 0.44
CA PRO A 74 -14.27 -6.22 1.63
C PRO A 74 -14.84 -6.86 2.90
N VAL A 75 -14.04 -6.90 3.96
CA VAL A 75 -14.55 -7.20 5.30
C VAL A 75 -15.27 -5.97 5.84
N SER A 76 -16.55 -6.13 6.20
CA SER A 76 -17.39 -5.06 6.72
C SER A 76 -17.73 -5.31 8.20
N VAL A 77 -17.48 -4.32 9.05
CA VAL A 77 -17.81 -4.33 10.47
C VAL A 77 -18.83 -3.24 10.78
N HIS A 78 -20.04 -3.67 11.17
CA HIS A 78 -21.11 -2.78 11.61
C HIS A 78 -20.90 -2.39 13.07
N MET A 79 -20.86 -1.08 13.32
CA MET A 79 -20.53 -0.55 14.64
C MET A 79 -21.80 -0.20 15.42
N ASN A 80 -21.97 -0.82 16.59
CA ASN A 80 -23.08 -0.52 17.51
C ASN A 80 -22.74 0.57 18.54
N SER A 81 -21.47 0.98 18.62
CA SER A 81 -21.00 2.03 19.53
C SER A 81 -19.82 2.79 18.92
N GLY A 82 -19.45 3.93 19.52
CA GLY A 82 -18.44 4.84 18.97
C GLY A 82 -19.02 5.79 17.92
N PRO A 83 -18.16 6.60 17.26
CA PRO A 83 -18.61 7.63 16.33
C PRO A 83 -18.91 7.11 14.92
N TRP A 84 -18.54 5.87 14.62
CA TRP A 84 -18.65 5.27 13.29
C TRP A 84 -19.86 4.36 13.20
N HIS A 85 -20.39 4.21 11.99
CA HIS A 85 -21.48 3.27 11.70
C HIS A 85 -20.97 2.01 10.99
N LEU A 86 -19.92 2.16 10.18
CA LEU A 86 -19.36 1.10 9.37
C LEU A 86 -17.85 1.28 9.26
N MET A 87 -17.11 0.18 9.45
CA MET A 87 -15.70 0.07 9.08
C MET A 87 -15.59 -0.95 7.95
N VAL A 88 -14.87 -0.62 6.89
CA VAL A 88 -14.73 -1.47 5.71
C VAL A 88 -13.25 -1.63 5.41
N PHE A 89 -12.80 -2.87 5.30
CA PHE A 89 -11.42 -3.24 5.04
C PHE A 89 -11.33 -3.86 3.64
N PHE A 90 -10.72 -3.14 2.71
CA PHE A 90 -10.45 -3.62 1.37
C PHE A 90 -9.04 -4.17 1.34
N LYS A 91 -8.87 -5.47 1.09
CA LYS A 91 -7.55 -6.05 0.82
C LYS A 91 -6.97 -5.38 -0.43
N MET A 92 -5.66 -5.14 -0.39
CA MET A 92 -4.88 -4.67 -1.53
C MET A 92 -4.21 -5.92 -2.13
N GLU A 93 -4.86 -6.52 -3.13
CA GLU A 93 -4.44 -7.77 -3.78
C GLU A 93 -3.04 -7.72 -4.36
N HIS A 94 -2.58 -6.54 -4.77
CA HIS A 94 -1.24 -6.30 -5.31
C HIS A 94 -0.31 -5.61 -4.30
N GLY A 95 -0.66 -5.71 -3.01
CA GLY A 95 0.07 -5.15 -1.88
C GLY A 95 0.14 -3.61 -1.90
N ILE A 96 1.05 -3.03 -1.13
CA ILE A 96 1.18 -1.57 -0.99
C ILE A 96 1.51 -0.85 -2.33
N GLY A 97 2.04 -1.58 -3.31
CA GLY A 97 2.36 -1.07 -4.64
C GLY A 97 1.15 -0.51 -5.39
N GLU A 98 -0.07 -0.97 -5.07
CA GLU A 98 -1.31 -0.45 -5.65
C GLU A 98 -1.47 1.07 -5.48
N MET A 99 -0.90 1.66 -4.43
CA MET A 99 -0.95 3.11 -4.19
C MET A 99 -0.27 3.92 -5.30
N GLY A 100 0.60 3.30 -6.10
CA GLY A 100 1.28 3.92 -7.22
C GLY A 100 0.48 3.90 -8.52
N TRP A 101 -0.66 3.22 -8.59
CA TRP A 101 -1.45 3.11 -9.81
C TRP A 101 -2.35 4.33 -10.04
N ALA A 102 -2.33 4.84 -11.27
CA ALA A 102 -3.27 5.88 -11.71
C ALA A 102 -4.69 5.32 -11.96
N SER A 103 -4.77 4.03 -12.30
CA SER A 103 -6.00 3.27 -12.53
C SER A 103 -5.79 1.83 -12.06
N ASN A 104 -6.70 1.30 -11.25
CA ASN A 104 -6.59 -0.08 -10.78
C ASN A 104 -7.00 -1.05 -11.92
N PRO A 105 -6.15 -2.03 -12.30
CA PRO A 105 -6.47 -3.01 -13.34
C PRO A 105 -7.75 -3.81 -13.07
N ASP A 106 -8.14 -3.97 -11.80
CA ASP A 106 -9.31 -4.74 -11.40
C ASP A 106 -10.61 -3.90 -11.40
N GLU A 107 -10.50 -2.58 -11.47
CA GLU A 107 -11.64 -1.65 -11.38
C GLU A 107 -12.61 -1.80 -12.56
N ALA A 108 -12.10 -2.01 -13.78
CA ALA A 108 -12.92 -2.08 -14.98
C ALA A 108 -13.91 -3.26 -14.97
N ALA A 109 -13.51 -4.42 -14.40
CA ALA A 109 -14.38 -5.58 -14.29
C ALA A 109 -15.51 -5.33 -13.27
N TRP A 110 -15.16 -4.71 -12.14
CA TRP A 110 -16.12 -4.34 -11.11
C TRP A 110 -17.11 -3.28 -11.58
N ASP A 111 -16.63 -2.21 -12.22
CA ASP A 111 -17.46 -1.13 -12.74
C ASP A 111 -18.47 -1.63 -13.76
N LYS A 112 -18.03 -2.53 -14.65
CA LYS A 112 -18.91 -3.18 -15.62
C LYS A 112 -20.00 -3.99 -14.92
N ALA A 113 -19.63 -4.83 -13.94
CA ALA A 113 -20.59 -5.63 -13.19
C ALA A 113 -21.59 -4.74 -12.43
N PHE A 114 -21.11 -3.66 -11.80
CA PHE A 114 -21.96 -2.72 -11.09
C PHE A 114 -22.90 -1.96 -12.03
N ALA A 115 -22.42 -1.53 -13.20
CA ALA A 115 -23.25 -0.90 -14.23
C ALA A 115 -24.37 -1.83 -14.71
N GLU A 116 -24.08 -3.10 -14.95
CA GLU A 116 -25.09 -4.10 -15.33
C GLU A 116 -26.17 -4.25 -14.24
N ILE A 117 -25.76 -4.32 -12.97
CA ILE A 117 -26.68 -4.41 -11.82
C ILE A 117 -27.51 -3.12 -11.64
N ALA A 118 -26.90 -1.97 -11.84
CA ALA A 118 -27.54 -0.66 -11.67
C ALA A 118 -28.51 -0.29 -12.81
N GLY A 119 -28.44 -1.00 -13.95
CA GLY A 119 -29.23 -0.69 -15.14
C GLY A 119 -28.57 0.31 -16.09
N GLY A 120 -27.23 0.34 -16.11
CA GLY A 120 -26.38 1.14 -17.00
C GLY A 120 -25.44 2.08 -16.25
N GLU A 121 -24.43 2.58 -16.97
CA GLU A 121 -23.37 3.47 -16.43
C GLU A 121 -23.93 4.74 -15.79
N ASP A 122 -24.94 5.36 -16.41
CA ASP A 122 -25.59 6.55 -15.86
C ASP A 122 -26.27 6.30 -14.51
N GLN A 123 -26.84 5.10 -14.32
CA GLN A 123 -27.50 4.74 -13.06
C GLN A 123 -26.47 4.35 -12.00
N ALA A 124 -25.42 3.62 -12.39
CA ALA A 124 -24.29 3.36 -11.51
C ALA A 124 -23.67 4.67 -10.99
N LYS A 125 -23.44 5.64 -11.88
CA LYS A 125 -22.94 6.96 -11.49
C LYS A 125 -23.88 7.65 -10.49
N LYS A 126 -25.19 7.66 -10.75
CA LYS A 126 -26.18 8.25 -9.81
C LYS A 126 -26.15 7.56 -8.45
N LEU A 127 -25.99 6.23 -8.40
CA LEU A 127 -25.89 5.49 -7.15
C LEU A 127 -24.60 5.82 -6.39
N HIS A 128 -23.46 5.98 -7.07
CA HIS A 128 -22.22 6.45 -6.43
C HIS A 128 -22.35 7.87 -5.89
N ASP A 129 -22.94 8.78 -6.67
CA ASP A 129 -23.18 10.16 -6.26
C ASP A 129 -24.17 10.20 -5.07
N GLU A 130 -25.24 9.39 -5.14
CA GLU A 130 -26.20 9.23 -4.04
C GLU A 130 -25.49 8.72 -2.79
N PHE A 131 -24.78 7.59 -2.86
CA PHE A 131 -24.08 7.00 -1.73
C PHE A 131 -23.12 8.00 -1.07
N SER A 132 -22.35 8.74 -1.88
CA SER A 132 -21.45 9.78 -1.40
C SER A 132 -22.22 10.89 -0.65
N SER A 133 -23.40 11.26 -1.14
CA SER A 133 -24.26 12.24 -0.47
C SER A 133 -24.85 11.78 0.86
N LEU A 134 -24.96 10.46 1.10
CA LEU A 134 -25.48 9.89 2.36
C LEU A 134 -24.46 9.95 3.50
N ILE A 135 -23.19 10.17 3.18
CA ILE A 135 -22.09 10.15 4.14
C ILE A 135 -21.94 11.54 4.79
N ALA A 136 -21.82 11.55 6.11
CA ALA A 136 -21.50 12.74 6.88
C ALA A 136 -19.98 12.89 7.02
N VAL A 137 -19.29 11.81 7.39
CA VAL A 137 -17.84 11.78 7.56
C VAL A 137 -17.30 10.45 7.03
N ARG A 138 -16.18 10.50 6.32
CA ARG A 138 -15.40 9.34 5.91
C ARG A 138 -13.93 9.59 6.23
N GLU A 139 -13.31 8.63 6.89
CA GLU A 139 -11.86 8.55 7.00
C GLU A 139 -11.35 7.37 6.19
N ARG A 140 -10.16 7.52 5.62
CA ARG A 140 -9.48 6.48 4.85
C ARG A 140 -8.06 6.33 5.36
N HIS A 141 -7.69 5.11 5.69
CA HIS A 141 -6.38 4.77 6.23
C HIS A 141 -5.79 3.60 5.44
N ILE A 142 -4.49 3.40 5.57
CA ILE A 142 -3.79 2.20 5.14
C ILE A 142 -3.30 1.50 6.40
N GLY A 143 -3.48 0.19 6.45
CA GLY A 143 -2.94 -0.64 7.51
C GLY A 143 -2.55 -2.01 6.98
N HIS A 144 -1.93 -2.81 7.82
CA HIS A 144 -1.59 -4.18 7.54
C HIS A 144 -1.86 -5.04 8.77
N ILE A 145 -2.05 -6.34 8.57
CA ILE A 145 -2.15 -7.31 9.65
C ILE A 145 -0.77 -7.98 9.80
N HIS A 146 -0.28 -8.10 11.04
CA HIS A 146 0.88 -8.95 11.32
C HIS A 146 0.42 -10.40 11.40
N ASP A 147 1.09 -11.28 10.65
CA ASP A 147 1.04 -12.71 10.90
C ASP A 147 2.05 -13.02 12.02
N ASP A 148 1.56 -13.31 13.22
CA ASP A 148 2.38 -13.70 14.36
C ASP A 148 2.89 -15.16 14.26
N GLY A 149 2.53 -15.88 13.19
CA GLY A 149 2.90 -17.27 12.95
C GLY A 149 4.35 -17.53 12.53
N ASN A 150 5.19 -16.51 12.34
CA ASN A 150 6.60 -16.69 11.94
C ASN A 150 7.63 -16.01 12.87
N GLU A 151 7.21 -15.55 14.05
CA GLU A 151 8.14 -15.14 15.11
C GLU A 151 8.44 -16.33 16.03
N GLY A 152 9.27 -17.26 15.54
CA GLY A 152 9.99 -18.22 16.39
C GLY A 152 9.51 -19.67 16.35
N SER A 153 10.12 -20.44 15.44
CA SER A 153 10.47 -21.85 15.66
C SER A 153 11.89 -22.11 15.20
#